data_AF-A0A3S1K9A6-F1
#
_entry.id   AF-A0A3S1K9A6-F1
#
_cell.length_a   1.000
_cell.length_b   1.000
_cell.length_c   1.000
_cell.angle_alpha   90.00
_cell.angle_beta   90.00
_cell.angle_gamma   90.00
#
_symmetry.space_group_name_H-M   'P 1'
#
loop_
_entity.id
_entity.type
_entity.pdbx_description
1 polymer ?
#
loop_
_entity_poly.entity_id
_entity_poly.type
_entity_poly.pdbx_seq_one_letter_code
_entity_poly.pdbx_strand_id
1 'polypeptide(L)' 'MATTKAKKLRQKLAREGKRNPELSRSPFATTDMRTRRTKTKLEQLSCIKHRNHDSIYGDDGSFLFSGSGSPFISVQIS' A
#
# COMPACT_ATOMS: atom_id res chain seq x y z
N MET A 1 22.22 26.12 -9.65
CA MET A 1 21.17 25.45 -8.85
C MET A 1 20.28 26.49 -8.20
N ALA A 2 19.04 26.66 -8.67
CA ALA A 2 18.13 27.66 -8.12
C ALA A 2 17.57 27.17 -6.78
N THR A 3 17.89 27.86 -5.69
CA THR A 3 17.26 27.62 -4.39
C THR A 3 15.91 28.33 -4.30
N THR A 4 14.95 27.73 -3.61
CA THR A 4 13.64 28.33 -3.37
C THR A 4 13.78 29.62 -2.57
N LYS A 5 12.86 30.57 -2.77
CA LYS A 5 12.83 31.85 -2.02
C LYS A 5 12.84 31.61 -0.50
N ALA A 6 12.07 30.62 -0.03
CA ALA A 6 12.02 30.23 1.38
C ALA A 6 13.37 29.75 1.94
N LYS A 7 14.18 29.03 1.14
CA LYS A 7 15.52 28.60 1.56
C LYS A 7 16.48 29.78 1.68
N LYS A 8 16.39 30.74 0.75
CA LYS A 8 17.21 31.98 0.78
C LYS A 8 16.92 32.83 2.01
N LEU A 9 15.64 32.97 2.40
CA LEU A 9 15.24 33.73 3.58
C LEU A 9 15.78 33.12 4.88
N ARG A 10 15.68 31.79 5.04
CA ARG A 10 16.23 31.08 6.20
C ARG A 10 17.75 31.28 6.34
N GLN A 11 18.48 31.16 5.23
CA GLN A 11 19.92 31.40 5.20
C GLN A 11 20.29 32.86 5.48
N LYS A 12 19.44 33.82 5.13
CA LYS A 12 19.61 35.22 5.50
C LYS A 12 19.46 35.43 7.00
N LEU A 13 18.39 34.90 7.61
CA LEU A 13 18.16 35.01 9.05
C LEU A 13 19.29 34.39 9.88
N ALA A 14 19.80 33.22 9.47
CA ALA A 14 20.93 32.58 10.13
C ALA A 14 22.22 33.42 10.06
N ARG A 15 22.48 34.09 8.91
CA ARG A 15 23.60 35.03 8.76
C ARG A 15 23.47 36.27 9.65
N GLU A 16 22.25 36.74 9.86
CA GLU A 16 21.95 37.87 10.74
C GLU A 16 21.93 37.50 12.23
N GLY A 17 22.25 36.24 12.59
CA GLY A 17 22.24 35.77 13.98
C GLY A 17 20.84 35.55 14.57
N LYS A 18 19.79 35.60 13.75
CA LYS A 18 18.41 35.34 14.17
C LYS A 18 18.18 33.84 14.32
N ARG A 19 17.28 33.46 15.24
CA ARG A 19 16.95 32.06 15.51
C ARG A 19 16.50 31.35 14.23
N ASN A 20 17.08 30.17 13.96
CA ASN A 20 16.75 29.39 12.78
C ASN A 20 15.31 28.84 12.88
N PRO A 21 14.41 29.17 11.94
CA PRO A 21 13.02 28.74 11.99
C PRO A 21 12.84 27.22 11.81
N GLU A 22 13.85 26.49 11.31
CA GLU A 22 13.81 25.02 11.29
C GLU A 22 13.82 24.42 12.70
N LEU A 23 14.45 25.08 13.68
CA LEU A 23 14.51 24.59 15.06
C LEU A 23 13.16 24.70 15.79
N SER A 24 12.30 25.61 15.32
CA SER A 24 10.93 25.79 15.84
C SER A 24 9.89 24.98 15.07
N ARG A 25 10.31 24.15 14.10
CA ARG A 25 9.39 23.44 13.23
C ARG A 25 8.81 22.24 13.96
N SER A 26 7.50 22.04 13.82
CA SER A 26 6.80 20.89 14.42
C SER A 26 7.39 19.56 13.92
N PRO A 27 7.48 18.52 14.77
CA PRO A 27 7.89 17.17 14.36
C PRO A 27 7.09 16.61 13.18
N PHE A 28 5.84 17.06 13.02
CA PHE A 28 4.97 16.59 11.94
C PHE A 28 5.31 17.17 10.55
N ALA A 29 6.23 18.13 10.48
CA ALA A 29 6.54 18.79 9.23
C ALA A 29 7.43 17.97 8.30
N THR A 30 8.12 16.95 8.82
CA THR A 30 8.94 16.02 8.05
C THR A 30 8.28 14.65 7.89
N THR A 31 7.33 14.31 8.76
CA THR A 31 6.58 13.06 8.68
C THR A 31 5.51 13.14 7.61
N ASP A 32 5.39 12.10 6.78
CA ASP A 32 4.23 11.97 5.89
C ASP A 32 3.00 11.62 6.74
N MET A 33 2.13 12.61 6.96
CA MET A 33 0.89 12.47 7.73
C MET A 33 -0.23 11.79 6.94
N ARG A 34 0.05 11.32 5.72
CA ARG A 34 -0.92 10.53 4.97
C ARG A 34 -1.17 9.21 5.68
N THR A 35 -2.44 8.94 5.96
CA THR A 35 -2.88 7.65 6.46
C THR A 35 -2.60 6.55 5.44
N ARG A 36 -2.43 5.30 5.89
CA ARG A 36 -2.29 4.13 5.00
C ARG A 36 -3.50 4.09 4.06
N ARG A 37 -3.27 4.32 2.77
CA ARG A 37 -4.31 4.21 1.74
C ARG A 37 -4.26 2.84 1.10
N THR A 38 -5.43 2.23 0.92
CA THR A 38 -5.58 1.03 0.11
C THR A 38 -5.41 1.38 -1.36
N LYS A 39 -4.94 0.41 -2.15
CA LYS A 39 -4.76 0.57 -3.60
C LYS A 39 -6.07 0.95 -4.29
N THR A 40 -6.01 1.83 -5.28
CA THR A 40 -7.16 2.15 -6.14
C THR A 40 -7.50 0.97 -7.08
N LYS A 41 -8.71 0.95 -7.64
CA LYS A 41 -9.12 -0.10 -8.59
C LYS A 41 -8.13 -0.24 -9.76
N LEU A 42 -7.67 0.89 -10.31
CA LEU A 42 -6.70 0.91 -11.41
C LEU A 42 -5.36 0.29 -11.00
N GLU A 43 -4.87 0.65 -9.81
CA GLU A 43 -3.62 0.10 -9.26
C GLU A 43 -3.72 -1.40 -8.97
N GLN A 44 -4.89 -1.91 -8.57
CA GLN A 44 -5.08 -3.34 -8.36
C GLN A 44 -5.10 -4.12 -9.67
N LEU A 45 -5.78 -3.59 -10.70
CA LEU A 45 -5.85 -4.23 -12.02
C LEU A 45 -4.49 -4.30 -12.72
N SER A 46 -3.64 -3.28 -12.52
CA SER A 46 -2.27 -3.28 -13.07
C SER A 46 -1.28 -4.11 -12.24
N CYS A 47 -1.63 -4.49 -11.02
CA CYS A 47 -0.78 -5.31 -10.16
C CYS A 47 -0.93 -6.80 -10.49
N ILE A 48 0.01 -7.36 -11.25
CA ILE A 48 0.19 -8.81 -11.36
C ILE A 48 0.99 -9.28 -10.13
N LYS A 49 0.30 -9.76 -9.08
CA LYS A 49 0.96 -10.23 -7.85
C LYS A 49 1.66 -11.57 -8.03
N HIS A 50 1.04 -12.48 -8.78
CA HIS A 50 1.61 -13.77 -9.14
C HIS A 50 1.57 -13.86 -10.66
N ARG A 51 2.73 -14.10 -11.26
CA ARG A 51 2.83 -14.30 -12.71
C ARG A 51 2.22 -15.67 -13.00
N ASN A 52 1.02 -15.70 -13.57
CA ASN A 52 0.53 -16.93 -14.19
C ASN A 52 1.46 -17.20 -15.37
N HIS A 53 2.10 -18.37 -15.37
CA HIS A 53 2.76 -18.83 -16.59
C HIS A 53 1.64 -19.06 -17.59
N ASP A 54 1.57 -18.24 -18.63
CA ASP A 54 0.70 -18.51 -19.76
C ASP A 54 1.18 -19.83 -20.36
N SER A 55 0.53 -20.94 -19.99
CA SER A 55 0.78 -22.25 -20.56
C SER A 55 0.27 -22.19 -22.00
N ILE A 56 1.17 -21.83 -22.91
CA ILE A 56 0.90 -21.77 -24.35
C ILE A 56 0.49 -23.15 -24.90
N TYR A 57 0.71 -24.22 -24.13
CA TYR A 57 0.19 -25.55 -24.37
C TYR A 57 -0.51 -26.06 -23.10
N GLY A 58 -1.77 -26.45 -23.25
CA GLY A 58 -2.62 -26.90 -22.14
C GLY A 58 -2.04 -28.10 -21.41
N ASP A 59 -2.09 -28.05 -20.08
CA ASP A 59 -1.90 -29.19 -19.19
C ASP A 59 -2.73 -28.97 -17.91
N ASP A 60 -3.99 -29.42 -17.99
CA ASP A 60 -4.60 -30.37 -17.05
C ASP A 60 -4.62 -30.05 -15.55
N GLY A 61 -4.82 -28.78 -15.18
CA GLY A 61 -5.14 -28.40 -13.80
C GLY A 61 -6.59 -28.72 -13.38
N SER A 62 -7.01 -29.99 -13.40
CA SER A 62 -8.36 -30.40 -12.97
C SER A 62 -8.49 -30.45 -11.43
N PHE A 63 -9.38 -29.64 -10.85
CA PHE A 63 -9.85 -29.83 -9.47
C PHE A 63 -11.22 -30.52 -9.51
N LEU A 64 -11.25 -31.81 -9.19
CA LEU A 64 -12.47 -32.58 -8.96
C LEU A 64 -13.09 -32.19 -7.61
N PHE A 65 -14.19 -31.44 -7.61
CA PHE A 65 -15.10 -31.33 -6.46
C PHE A 65 -16.38 -32.11 -6.77
N SER A 66 -16.37 -33.41 -6.47
CA SER A 66 -17.58 -34.23 -6.43
C SER A 66 -18.00 -34.40 -4.97
N GLY A 67 -19.06 -33.70 -4.59
CA GLY A 67 -19.63 -33.73 -3.25
C GLY A 67 -21.12 -33.41 -3.28
N SER A 68 -21.87 -34.07 -4.16
CA SER A 68 -23.33 -34.06 -4.13
C SER A 68 -23.84 -35.21 -3.26
N GLY A 69 -24.08 -34.92 -1.98
CA GLY A 69 -24.77 -35.82 -1.05
C GLY A 69 -25.20 -35.04 0.19
N SER A 70 -26.48 -34.71 0.28
CA SER A 70 -27.11 -33.99 1.40
C SER A 70 -27.08 -34.79 2.72
N PRO A 71 -27.21 -34.12 3.89
CA PRO A 71 -26.99 -34.75 5.19
C PRO A 71 -28.24 -35.52 5.65
N PHE A 72 -28.11 -36.82 5.90
CA PHE A 72 -29.08 -37.60 6.67
C PHE A 72 -28.32 -38.34 7.77
N ILE A 73 -28.38 -37.80 8.99
CA ILE A 73 -28.10 -38.56 10.21
C ILE A 73 -29.35 -38.44 11.08
N SER A 74 -30.26 -39.39 10.93
CA SER A 74 -31.31 -39.68 11.90
C SER A 74 -30.68 -40.52 13.02
N VAL A 75 -30.31 -39.88 14.12
CA VAL A 75 -29.98 -40.58 15.36
C VAL A 75 -31.28 -40.86 16.11
N GLN A 76 -31.76 -42.09 16.00
CA GLN A 76 -32.81 -42.64 16.86
C GLN A 76 -32.09 -43.50 17.90
N ILE A 77 -32.03 -43.02 19.15
CA ILE A 77 -31.61 -43.83 20.31
C ILE A 77 -32.89 -44.23 21.04
N SER A 78 -32.93 -45.52 21.37
CA SER A 78 -34.04 -46.31 21.94
C SER A 78 -34.63 -45.77 23.23
#